data_AF-A0AAX6NCN7-F1
#
_entry.id   AF-A0AAX6NCN7-F1
#
_cell.length_a   1.000
_cell.length_b   1.000
_cell.length_c   1.000
_cell.angle_alpha   90.00
_cell.angle_beta   90.00
_cell.angle_gamma   90.00
#
_symmetry.space_group_name_H-M   'P 1'
#
loop_
_entity.id
_entity.type
_entity.pdbx_description
1 polymer ?
#
loop_
_entity_poly.entity_id
_entity_poly.type
_entity_poly.pdbx_seq_one_letter_code
_entity_poly.pdbx_strand_id
1 'polypeptide(L)'
;MFKVKKPCNNCPFLKNSPMKLHKDRLPEIVEHLDDDGFFPCHKTIDYKEQMNEETGQVTEDLEKNQFCAGAITYLEKHNRPNTPLQVFQRIGRYDPEDYLKHKDKVIDSLEERSIW
;
A
#
# COMPACT_ATOMS: atom_id res chain seq x y z
N MET A 1 -0.11 3.46 -11.31
CA MET A 1 -0.68 2.85 -10.10
C MET A 1 -0.12 1.45 -9.77
N PHE A 2 0.15 0.52 -10.72
CA PHE A 2 0.60 -0.86 -10.38
C PHE A 2 2.05 -1.22 -10.77
N LYS A 3 2.95 -0.25 -10.90
CA LYS A 3 4.35 -0.52 -11.30
C LYS A 3 5.19 -1.14 -10.17
N VAL A 4 4.83 -0.89 -8.90
CA VAL A 4 5.52 -1.46 -7.74
C VAL A 4 4.90 -2.81 -7.43
N LYS A 5 5.67 -3.90 -7.59
CA LYS A 5 5.21 -5.28 -7.37
C LYS A 5 5.73 -5.89 -6.06
N LYS A 6 6.80 -5.34 -5.51
CA LYS A 6 7.48 -5.85 -4.31
C LYS A 6 7.31 -4.87 -3.15
N PRO A 7 6.97 -5.34 -1.93
CA PRO A 7 7.00 -4.50 -0.74
C PRO A 7 8.38 -3.84 -0.55
N CYS A 8 8.40 -2.56 -0.22
CA CYS A 8 9.66 -1.87 0.06
C CYS A 8 10.27 -2.33 1.39
N ASN A 9 11.58 -2.13 1.57
CA ASN A 9 12.30 -2.60 2.77
C ASN A 9 11.75 -2.04 4.09
N ASN A 10 11.10 -0.87 4.08
CA ASN A 10 10.50 -0.23 5.26
C ASN A 10 8.96 -0.28 5.20
N CYS A 11 8.38 -1.28 4.52
CA CYS A 11 6.93 -1.37 4.33
C CYS A 11 6.22 -1.74 5.65
N PRO A 12 5.09 -1.08 6.00
CA PRO A 12 4.34 -1.37 7.22
C PRO A 12 3.85 -2.82 7.32
N PHE A 13 3.61 -3.46 6.17
CA PHE A 13 3.07 -4.82 6.06
C PHE A 13 4.12 -5.92 6.10
N LEU A 14 5.42 -5.61 6.19
CA LEU A 14 6.44 -6.65 6.31
C LEU A 14 6.45 -7.27 7.70
N LYS A 15 6.62 -8.60 7.79
CA LYS A 15 6.80 -9.32 9.05
C LYS A 15 7.92 -8.73 9.91
N ASN A 16 9.07 -8.51 9.29
CA ASN A 16 10.27 -7.94 9.92
C ASN A 16 10.49 -6.48 9.48
N SER A 17 9.45 -5.66 9.50
CA SER A 17 9.58 -4.26 9.08
C SER A 17 10.45 -3.47 10.07
N PRO A 18 11.50 -2.76 9.60
CA PRO A 18 12.32 -1.88 10.45
C PRO A 18 11.58 -0.58 10.82
N MET A 19 10.42 -0.31 10.22
CA MET A 19 9.62 0.87 10.52
C MET A 19 8.88 0.69 11.84
N LYS A 20 9.04 1.64 12.76
CA LYS A 20 8.22 1.74 13.97
C LYS A 20 6.97 2.54 13.64
N LEU A 21 5.80 1.98 13.97
CA LEU A 21 4.53 2.70 13.88
C LEU A 21 3.92 2.76 15.28
N HIS A 22 3.03 3.72 15.49
CA HIS A 22 2.14 3.64 16.65
C HIS A 22 1.19 2.44 16.46
N LYS A 23 0.81 1.80 17.56
CA LYS A 23 0.04 0.54 17.57
C LYS A 23 -1.23 0.58 16.74
N ASP A 24 -1.87 1.74 16.67
CA ASP A 24 -3.15 1.92 15.99
C ASP A 24 -2.99 2.23 14.49
N ARG A 25 -1.79 2.60 14.01
CA ARG A 25 -1.59 3.05 12.62
C ARG A 25 -1.75 1.95 11.60
N LEU A 26 -1.29 0.74 11.90
CA LEU A 26 -1.45 -0.37 10.97
C LEU A 26 -2.91 -0.82 10.87
N PRO A 27 -3.66 -0.97 11.99
CA PRO A 27 -5.11 -1.12 11.96
C PRO A 27 -5.82 -0.03 11.14
N GLU A 28 -5.54 1.25 11.39
CA GLU A 28 -6.13 2.38 10.65
C GLU A 28 -5.88 2.28 9.13
N ILE A 29 -4.67 1.89 8.71
CA ILE A 29 -4.36 1.71 7.28
C ILE A 29 -5.21 0.57 6.69
N VAL A 30 -5.40 -0.52 7.43
CA VAL A 30 -6.22 -1.66 6.96
C VAL A 30 -7.69 -1.28 6.89
N GLU A 31 -8.23 -0.57 7.88
CA GLU A 31 -9.60 -0.05 7.85
C GLU A 31 -9.82 0.85 6.64
N HIS A 32 -8.91 1.80 6.38
CA HIS A 32 -8.96 2.64 5.18
C HIS A 32 -8.96 1.81 3.88
N LEU A 33 -8.17 0.74 3.82
CA LEU A 33 -8.12 -0.14 2.64
C LEU A 33 -9.41 -0.94 2.44
N ASP A 34 -10.02 -1.39 3.54
CA ASP A 34 -11.31 -2.10 3.54
C ASP A 34 -12.45 -1.17 3.08
N ASP A 35 -12.37 0.13 3.39
CA ASP A 35 -13.26 1.18 2.91
C ASP A 35 -12.92 1.69 1.49
N ASP A 36 -12.40 0.80 0.64
CA ASP A 36 -11.99 1.08 -0.76
C ASP A 36 -10.90 2.14 -0.94
N GLY A 37 -10.21 2.50 0.15
CA GLY A 37 -9.18 3.49 0.16
C GLY A 37 -7.96 3.12 -0.69
N PHE A 38 -7.33 4.14 -1.25
CA PHE A 38 -6.04 4.03 -1.91
C PHE A 38 -4.93 4.27 -0.88
N PHE A 39 -3.97 3.33 -0.78
CA PHE A 39 -2.77 3.50 0.05
C PHE A 39 -1.53 3.62 -0.84
N PRO A 40 -1.00 4.83 -1.06
CA PRO A 40 0.17 5.04 -1.90
C PRO A 40 1.43 4.44 -1.27
N CYS A 41 2.31 3.94 -2.12
CA CYS A 41 3.65 3.55 -1.71
C CYS A 41 4.44 4.82 -1.32
N HIS A 42 4.90 4.90 -0.07
CA HIS A 42 5.68 6.05 0.41
C HIS A 42 6.97 6.30 -0.40
N LYS A 43 7.47 5.31 -1.17
CA LYS A 43 8.63 5.48 -2.06
C LYS A 43 8.30 6.14 -3.40
N THR A 44 7.02 6.22 -3.76
CA THR A 44 6.58 6.77 -5.04
C THR A 44 5.92 8.13 -4.90
N ILE A 45 5.82 8.64 -3.67
CA ILE A 45 5.36 10.00 -3.40
C ILE A 45 6.56 10.93 -3.59
N ASP A 46 6.47 11.85 -4.54
CA ASP A 46 7.45 12.92 -4.71
C ASP A 46 6.95 14.18 -4.00
N TYR A 47 7.38 14.38 -2.75
CA TYR A 47 6.95 15.54 -1.96
C TYR A 47 7.49 16.88 -2.49
N LYS A 48 8.45 16.90 -3.43
CA LYS A 48 9.06 18.14 -3.94
C LYS A 48 8.28 18.72 -5.12
N GLU A 49 7.73 17.87 -5.98
CA GLU A 49 6.93 18.30 -7.14
C GLU A 49 5.47 18.58 -6.79
N GLN A 50 5.08 18.29 -5.55
CA GLN A 50 3.71 18.42 -5.10
C GLN A 50 3.42 19.76 -4.44
N MET A 51 4.23 20.82 -4.54
CA MET A 51 3.86 22.15 -4.04
C MET A 51 3.63 23.10 -5.20
N ASN A 52 2.40 23.61 -5.33
CA ASN A 52 2.14 24.72 -6.23
C ASN A 52 2.77 26.00 -5.64
N GLU A 53 3.77 26.55 -6.33
CA GLU A 53 4.56 27.70 -5.85
C GLU A 53 3.73 28.99 -5.69
N GLU A 54 2.61 29.13 -6.41
CA GLU A 54 1.74 30.31 -6.32
C GLU A 54 0.69 30.22 -5.20
N THR A 55 0.23 29.01 -4.88
CA THR A 55 -0.89 28.78 -3.93
C THR A 55 -0.44 28.12 -2.63
N GLY A 56 0.77 27.57 -2.58
CA GLY A 56 1.28 26.78 -1.46
C GLY A 56 0.55 25.45 -1.24
N GLN A 57 -0.35 25.05 -2.15
CA GLN A 57 -1.16 23.85 -2.00
C GLN A 57 -0.44 22.62 -2.54
N VAL A 58 -0.74 21.47 -1.91
CA VAL A 58 -0.18 20.21 -2.36
C VAL A 58 -0.86 19.79 -3.67
N THR A 59 -0.16 19.80 -4.81
CA THR A 59 -0.68 19.24 -6.06
C THR A 59 -0.55 17.73 -5.99
N GLU A 60 -1.62 17.03 -5.61
CA GLU A 60 -1.65 15.57 -5.62
C GLU A 60 -1.51 15.04 -7.06
N ASP A 61 -0.27 14.84 -7.51
CA ASP A 61 0.01 14.26 -8.83
C ASP A 61 -0.25 12.75 -8.76
N LEU A 62 -1.54 12.39 -8.69
CA LEU A 62 -2.05 11.03 -8.46
C LEU A 62 -1.55 10.02 -9.52
N GLU A 63 -1.17 10.50 -10.70
CA GLU A 63 -0.64 9.66 -11.78
C GLU A 63 0.69 8.96 -11.40
N LYS A 64 1.51 9.63 -10.58
CA LYS A 64 2.81 9.11 -10.12
C LYS A 64 2.67 8.16 -8.94
N ASN A 65 1.62 8.34 -8.12
CA ASN A 65 1.37 7.50 -6.97
C ASN A 65 1.12 6.04 -7.39
N GLN A 66 1.96 5.14 -6.89
CA GLN A 66 1.75 3.71 -7.06
C GLN A 66 1.09 3.14 -5.81
N PHE A 67 0.20 2.17 -5.99
CA PHE A 67 -0.39 1.42 -4.90
C PHE A 67 0.72 0.69 -4.13
N CYS A 68 0.65 0.70 -2.80
CA CYS A 68 1.61 0.00 -1.98
C CYS A 68 1.53 -1.51 -2.21
N ALA A 69 2.61 -2.10 -2.72
CA ALA A 69 2.66 -3.55 -2.98
C ALA A 69 2.45 -4.40 -1.72
N GLY A 70 2.91 -3.93 -0.54
CA GLY A 70 2.66 -4.65 0.71
C GLY A 70 1.19 -4.66 1.11
N ALA A 71 0.47 -3.56 0.88
CA ALA A 71 -0.97 -3.49 1.10
C ALA A 71 -1.72 -4.42 0.15
N ILE A 72 -1.38 -4.40 -1.15
CA ILE A 72 -1.96 -5.32 -2.14
C ILE A 72 -1.71 -6.77 -1.74
N THR A 73 -0.45 -7.15 -1.47
CA THR A 73 -0.13 -8.51 -1.05
C THR A 73 -0.93 -8.92 0.20
N TYR A 74 -1.10 -8.02 1.16
CA TYR A 74 -1.90 -8.29 2.36
C TYR A 74 -3.38 -8.54 2.03
N LEU A 75 -4.02 -7.68 1.23
CA LEU A 75 -5.43 -7.85 0.83
C LEU A 75 -5.66 -9.13 0.02
N GLU A 76 -4.81 -9.39 -0.97
CA GLU A 76 -4.90 -10.57 -1.83
C GLU A 76 -4.67 -11.87 -1.03
N LYS A 77 -3.71 -11.86 -0.09
CA LYS A 77 -3.45 -12.99 0.80
C LYS A 77 -4.65 -13.34 1.69
N HIS A 78 -5.47 -12.34 2.04
CA HIS A 78 -6.70 -12.50 2.82
C HIS A 78 -7.94 -12.68 1.94
N ASN A 79 -7.78 -12.80 0.62
CA ASN A 79 -8.88 -12.93 -0.34
C ASN A 79 -9.93 -11.80 -0.22
N ARG A 80 -9.46 -10.57 0.06
CA ARG A 80 -10.29 -9.36 0.20
C ARG A 80 -9.73 -8.18 -0.60
N PRO A 81 -9.53 -8.30 -1.92
CA PRO A 81 -9.15 -7.15 -2.74
C PRO A 81 -10.26 -6.10 -2.69
N ASN A 82 -9.91 -4.84 -2.41
CA ASN A 82 -10.88 -3.75 -2.39
C ASN A 82 -11.35 -3.38 -3.81
N THR A 83 -12.37 -2.53 -3.93
CA THR A 83 -13.01 -2.20 -5.21
C THR A 83 -12.02 -1.71 -6.28
N PRO A 84 -11.08 -0.78 -5.99
CA PRO A 84 -10.05 -0.42 -6.97
C PRO A 84 -9.28 -1.62 -7.51
N LEU A 85 -8.85 -2.53 -6.64
CA LEU A 85 -8.19 -3.76 -7.05
C LEU A 85 -9.13 -4.63 -7.92
N GLN A 86 -10.33 -4.93 -7.49
CA GLN A 86 -11.23 -5.74 -8.32
C GLN A 86 -11.48 -5.13 -9.72
N VAL A 87 -11.64 -3.81 -9.83
CA VAL A 87 -11.81 -3.11 -11.11
C VAL A 87 -10.55 -3.22 -11.97
N PHE A 88 -9.37 -2.89 -11.44
CA PHE A 88 -8.12 -2.90 -12.20
C PHE A 88 -7.68 -4.31 -12.60
N GLN A 89 -8.05 -5.34 -11.84
CA GLN A 89 -7.85 -6.74 -12.23
C GLN A 89 -8.69 -7.07 -13.46
N ARG A 90 -9.99 -6.75 -13.45
CA ARG A 90 -10.93 -7.07 -14.54
C ARG A 90 -10.56 -6.41 -15.86
N ILE A 91 -9.99 -5.20 -15.82
CA ILE A 91 -9.52 -4.50 -17.02
C ILE A 91 -8.07 -4.85 -17.41
N GLY A 92 -7.48 -5.87 -16.78
CA GLY A 92 -6.15 -6.39 -17.12
C GLY A 92 -4.98 -5.46 -16.78
N ARG A 93 -5.15 -4.55 -15.80
CA ARG A 93 -4.12 -3.56 -15.42
C ARG A 93 -3.27 -4.00 -14.23
N TYR A 94 -3.66 -5.05 -13.51
CA TYR A 94 -2.75 -5.80 -12.65
C TYR A 94 -3.18 -7.26 -12.53
N ASP A 95 -2.26 -8.08 -12.04
CA ASP A 95 -2.44 -9.50 -11.74
C ASP A 95 -2.07 -9.76 -10.26
N PRO A 96 -2.94 -10.37 -9.44
CA PRO A 96 -2.62 -10.74 -8.05
C PRO A 96 -1.35 -11.60 -7.92
N GLU A 97 -1.04 -12.45 -8.89
CA GLU A 97 0.12 -13.34 -8.83
C GLU A 97 1.45 -12.58 -8.77
N ASP A 98 1.49 -11.37 -9.36
CA ASP A 98 2.65 -10.48 -9.25
C ASP A 98 3.00 -10.11 -7.80
N TYR A 99 2.02 -10.14 -6.91
CA TYR A 99 2.12 -9.72 -5.52
C TYR A 99 2.18 -10.92 -4.58
N LEU A 100 1.40 -11.98 -4.86
CA LEU A 100 1.32 -13.18 -4.04
C LEU A 100 2.63 -13.97 -4.00
N LYS A 101 3.51 -13.84 -5.01
CA LYS A 101 4.88 -14.37 -4.96
C LYS A 101 5.75 -13.79 -3.83
N HIS A 102 5.28 -12.76 -3.14
CA HIS A 102 5.94 -12.14 -1.99
C HIS A 102 5.20 -12.33 -0.67
N LYS A 103 4.13 -13.15 -0.64
CA LYS A 103 3.25 -13.35 0.52
C LYS A 103 3.97 -13.76 1.81
N ASP A 104 5.07 -14.51 1.71
CA ASP A 104 5.82 -14.99 2.87
C ASP A 104 6.52 -13.87 3.64
N LYS A 105 6.77 -12.72 2.98
CA LYS A 105 7.39 -11.53 3.59
C LYS A 105 6.39 -10.62 4.28
N VAL A 106 5.11 -10.75 3.92
CA VAL A 106 4.02 -9.91 4.40
C VAL A 106 3.33 -10.61 5.56
N ILE A 107 2.93 -9.83 6.57
CA ILE A 107 2.22 -10.32 7.76
C ILE A 107 1.00 -11.18 7.40
N ASP A 108 0.75 -12.23 8.19
CA ASP A 108 -0.50 -13.00 8.16
C ASP A 108 -1.57 -12.33 9.01
N SER A 109 -1.20 -11.60 10.06
CA SER A 109 -2.12 -10.90 10.96
C SER A 109 -1.56 -9.57 11.45
N LEU A 110 -2.43 -8.67 11.92
CA LEU A 110 -2.02 -7.42 12.55
C LEU A 110 -1.24 -7.66 13.87
N GLU A 111 -1.49 -8.79 14.52
CA GLU A 111 -0.88 -9.20 15.79
C GLU A 111 0.64 -9.39 15.67
N GLU A 112 1.12 -9.82 14.51
CA GLU A 112 2.57 -9.95 14.22
C GLU A 112 3.35 -8.63 14.37
N ARG A 113 2.65 -7.50 14.30
CA ARG A 113 3.23 -6.16 14.47
C ARG A 113 2.98 -5.57 15.85
N SER A 114 2.28 -6.28 16.74
CA SER A 114 1.85 -5.78 18.07
C SER A 114 2.98 -5.67 19.10
N ILE A 115 4.18 -6.13 18.76
CA ILE A 115 5.39 -5.99 19.58
C ILE A 115 6.12 -4.72 19.10
N TRP A 116 5.72 -3.56 19.65
CA TRP A 116 6.19 -2.23 19.23
C TRP A 116 7.40 -1.73 20.03
#